data_AF-A0A804HJ38-F1
#
_entry.id   AF-A0A804HJ38-F1
#
_cell.length_a   1.000
_cell.length_b   1.000
_cell.length_c   1.000
_cell.angle_alpha   90.00
_cell.angle_beta   90.00
_cell.angle_gamma   90.00
#
_symmetry.space_group_name_H-M   'P 1'
#
loop_
_entity.id
_entity.type
_entity.pdbx_description
1 polymer ?
#
loop_
_entity_poly.entity_id
_entity_poly.type
_entity_poly.pdbx_seq_one_letter_code
_entity_poly.pdbx_strand_id
1 'polypeptide(L)'
;MADIIARLREDGIQKRVIQEGRGELPDFQDGTKATFHYRTLHSDDEGTVLDDSRARGKPMELIIGKKFKLPVWETIVCTMREGEIAQFLCDIKHVVLYPLVAKSLRNIAVGKDPLEGQRHCCGVAQMREHSSLGHADLDALQQNPQPLIFHMEMLKVESPGTYQQDPWAMTDEEKAKAVPLIHQEGNRLYREGHVKEAAAKYYDAIACLKNLQMKEQPGSPEWIQLDQQITPLLLNYCQCKLVVEEYYEVLDHCSSILNKQRQGLLQAGQGPRGRVECPGGPG
;
A
#
# COMPACT_ATOMS: atom_id res chain seq x y z
N MET A 1 2.47 7.88 -30.14
CA MET A 1 3.29 8.88 -29.41
C MET A 1 2.79 10.30 -29.69
N ALA A 2 2.64 10.71 -30.95
CA ALA A 2 2.16 12.05 -31.32
C ALA A 2 0.78 12.40 -30.72
N ASP A 3 -0.18 11.48 -30.80
CA ASP A 3 -1.53 11.69 -30.26
C ASP A 3 -1.57 11.83 -28.74
N ILE A 4 -0.67 11.11 -28.04
CA ILE A 4 -0.55 11.20 -26.57
C ILE A 4 0.00 12.57 -26.19
N ILE A 5 1.05 13.04 -26.87
CA ILE A 5 1.65 14.36 -26.61
C ILE A 5 0.66 15.49 -26.92
N ALA A 6 -0.16 15.35 -27.97
CA ALA A 6 -1.20 16.31 -28.30
C ALA A 6 -2.26 16.40 -27.18
N ARG A 7 -2.76 15.25 -26.71
CA ARG A 7 -3.72 15.19 -25.59
C ARG A 7 -3.17 15.78 -24.29
N LEU A 8 -1.89 15.50 -23.97
CA LEU A 8 -1.24 16.13 -22.81
C LEU A 8 -1.20 17.65 -22.96
N ARG A 9 -0.85 18.15 -24.15
CA ARG A 9 -0.75 19.58 -24.42
C ARG A 9 -2.10 20.28 -24.30
N GLU A 10 -3.17 19.67 -24.79
CA GLU A 10 -4.55 20.16 -24.60
C GLU A 10 -4.93 20.26 -23.12
N ASP A 11 -4.42 19.34 -22.29
CA ASP A 11 -4.62 19.37 -20.86
C ASP A 11 -3.60 20.24 -20.10
N GLY A 12 -2.77 21.04 -20.78
CA GLY A 12 -1.81 21.93 -20.12
C GLY A 12 -0.57 21.22 -19.56
N ILE A 13 -0.20 20.10 -20.17
CA ILE A 13 1.00 19.32 -19.84
C ILE A 13 1.91 19.26 -21.07
N GLN A 14 3.11 19.82 -20.98
CA GLN A 14 4.08 19.78 -22.06
C GLN A 14 5.16 18.74 -21.76
N LYS A 15 5.14 17.64 -22.53
CA LYS A 15 6.18 16.60 -22.48
C LYS A 15 7.33 16.92 -23.44
N ARG A 16 8.56 16.84 -22.95
CA ARG A 16 9.80 16.84 -23.74
C ARG A 16 10.63 15.62 -23.39
N VAL A 17 10.82 14.71 -24.35
CA VAL A 17 11.73 13.56 -24.17
C VAL A 17 13.17 14.06 -24.31
N ILE A 18 14.00 13.75 -23.32
CA ILE A 18 15.43 14.07 -23.28
C ILE A 18 16.23 12.86 -23.76
N GLN A 19 15.84 11.67 -23.31
CA GLN A 19 16.40 10.40 -23.74
C GLN A 19 15.27 9.40 -23.97
N GLU A 20 15.26 8.79 -25.14
CA GLU A 20 14.31 7.73 -25.48
C GLU A 20 14.52 6.51 -24.58
N GLY A 21 13.42 5.91 -24.13
CA GLY A 21 13.46 4.64 -23.41
C GLY A 21 13.63 3.45 -24.34
N ARG A 22 13.61 2.25 -23.75
CA ARG A 22 13.77 0.96 -24.42
C ARG A 22 12.42 0.24 -24.51
N GLY A 23 12.31 -0.63 -25.51
CA GLY A 23 11.12 -1.46 -25.70
C GLY A 23 9.89 -0.68 -26.13
N GLU A 24 8.72 -1.33 -26.04
CA GLU A 24 7.43 -0.72 -26.31
C GLU A 24 6.88 0.04 -25.10
N LEU A 25 5.91 0.93 -25.32
CA LEU A 25 5.22 1.61 -24.22
C LEU A 25 4.40 0.55 -23.47
N PRO A 26 4.60 0.36 -22.15
CA PRO A 26 3.79 -0.57 -21.38
C PRO A 26 2.30 -0.21 -21.41
N ASP A 27 1.43 -1.19 -21.28
CA ASP A 27 -0.03 -0.97 -21.27
C ASP A 27 -0.54 -0.29 -19.97
N PHE A 28 0.33 -0.17 -18.95
CA PHE A 28 0.05 0.45 -17.65
C PHE A 28 -1.33 0.10 -17.06
N GLN A 29 -1.68 -1.19 -17.07
CA GLN A 29 -2.90 -1.69 -16.45
C GLN A 29 -2.94 -1.43 -14.93
N ASP A 30 -4.13 -1.44 -14.33
CA ASP A 30 -4.31 -1.25 -12.88
C ASP A 30 -3.43 -2.21 -12.08
N GLY A 31 -2.72 -1.67 -11.08
CA GLY A 31 -1.73 -2.39 -10.29
C GLY A 31 -0.33 -2.48 -10.92
N THR A 32 -0.05 -1.83 -12.06
CA THR A 32 1.31 -1.76 -12.61
C THR A 32 2.18 -0.91 -11.69
N LYS A 33 3.38 -1.38 -11.33
CA LYS A 33 4.35 -0.58 -10.56
C LYS A 33 5.36 0.06 -11.49
N ALA A 34 5.47 1.38 -11.39
CA ALA A 34 6.52 2.16 -12.02
C ALA A 34 7.53 2.61 -10.95
N THR A 35 8.80 2.31 -11.19
CA THR A 35 9.91 2.77 -10.35
C THR A 35 10.71 3.81 -11.13
N PHE A 36 10.84 5.02 -10.60
CA PHE A 36 11.48 6.13 -11.31
C PHE A 36 12.19 7.10 -10.37
N HIS A 37 13.21 7.80 -10.89
CA HIS A 37 13.72 9.00 -10.24
C HIS A 37 12.95 10.22 -10.71
N TYR A 38 12.76 11.19 -9.82
CA TYR A 38 12.15 12.47 -10.15
C TYR A 38 12.93 13.62 -9.53
N ARG A 39 12.89 14.75 -10.22
CA ARG A 39 13.31 16.06 -9.73
C ARG A 39 12.22 17.06 -10.07
N THR A 40 11.70 17.72 -9.05
CA THR A 40 10.69 18.77 -9.20
C THR A 40 11.35 20.12 -9.11
N LEU A 41 11.05 20.98 -10.08
CA LEU A 41 11.61 22.32 -10.19
C LEU A 41 10.46 23.33 -10.32
N HIS A 42 10.71 24.56 -9.86
CA HIS A 42 9.90 25.70 -10.25
C HIS A 42 10.02 25.95 -11.76
N SER A 43 8.95 26.51 -12.34
CA SER A 43 8.95 26.94 -13.74
C SER A 43 9.56 28.34 -13.94
N ASP A 44 10.19 28.90 -12.92
CA ASP A 44 10.89 30.19 -13.00
C ASP A 44 12.20 30.07 -13.80
N ASP A 45 12.75 31.22 -14.22
CA ASP A 45 13.98 31.28 -15.01
C ASP A 45 15.20 30.71 -14.26
N GLU A 46 15.13 30.63 -12.93
CA GLU A 46 16.20 30.08 -12.09
C GLU A 46 16.14 28.54 -12.00
N GLY A 47 15.00 27.92 -12.29
CA GLY A 47 14.83 26.47 -12.24
C GLY A 47 15.08 25.91 -10.83
N THR A 48 14.58 26.61 -9.80
CA THR A 48 14.87 26.26 -8.41
C THR A 48 14.33 24.87 -8.07
N VAL A 49 15.18 24.02 -7.47
CA VAL A 49 14.85 22.63 -7.15
C VAL A 49 14.03 22.59 -5.86
N LEU A 50 12.84 22.00 -5.93
CA LEU A 50 11.98 21.75 -4.77
C LEU A 50 12.30 20.40 -4.13
N ASP A 51 12.37 19.35 -4.94
CA ASP A 51 12.53 17.99 -4.45
C ASP A 51 13.32 17.16 -5.47
N ASP A 52 14.17 16.26 -4.97
CA ASP A 52 15.00 15.37 -5.79
C ASP A 52 15.08 14.00 -5.12
N SER A 53 14.63 12.95 -5.81
CA SER A 53 14.67 11.59 -5.26
C SER A 53 16.08 11.00 -5.21
N ARG A 54 17.02 11.49 -6.05
CA ARG A 54 18.43 11.08 -5.99
C ARG A 54 19.12 11.62 -4.76
N ALA A 55 18.85 12.88 -4.42
CA ALA A 55 19.37 13.49 -3.18
C ALA A 55 18.88 12.73 -1.92
N ARG A 56 17.76 12.01 -2.02
CA ARG A 56 17.18 11.18 -0.95
C ARG A 56 17.68 9.74 -0.95
N GLY A 57 18.43 9.32 -1.96
CA GLY A 57 19.01 7.98 -2.05
C GLY A 57 18.03 6.84 -2.36
N LYS A 58 16.72 7.10 -2.58
CA LYS A 58 15.74 6.07 -2.95
C LYS A 58 14.85 6.54 -4.10
N PRO A 59 14.64 5.72 -5.16
CA PRO A 59 13.70 6.03 -6.22
C PRO A 59 12.25 6.04 -5.70
N MET A 60 11.38 6.69 -6.47
CA MET A 60 9.94 6.68 -6.21
C MET A 60 9.34 5.40 -6.80
N GLU A 61 8.39 4.81 -6.07
CA GLU A 61 7.54 3.72 -6.55
C GLU A 61 6.09 4.22 -6.61
N LEU A 62 5.47 4.11 -7.78
CA LEU A 62 4.08 4.49 -8.02
C LEU A 62 3.34 3.26 -8.56
N ILE A 63 2.21 2.93 -7.93
CA ILE A 63 1.33 1.85 -8.40
C ILE A 63 0.14 2.51 -9.11
N ILE A 64 0.00 2.24 -10.40
CA ILE A 64 -1.04 2.81 -11.26
C ILE A 64 -2.42 2.33 -10.79
N GLY A 65 -3.39 3.25 -10.77
CA GLY A 65 -4.79 2.98 -10.43
C GLY A 65 -5.11 2.97 -8.92
N LYS A 66 -4.10 3.14 -8.07
CA LYS A 66 -4.28 3.32 -6.61
C LYS A 66 -4.67 4.75 -6.20
N LYS A 67 -5.00 5.62 -7.16
CA LYS A 67 -5.42 7.02 -6.96
C LYS A 67 -4.43 7.79 -6.09
N PHE A 68 -3.18 7.84 -6.55
CA PHE A 68 -2.15 8.63 -5.89
C PHE A 68 -2.61 10.08 -5.69
N LYS A 69 -2.22 10.71 -4.58
CA LYS A 69 -2.67 12.06 -4.19
C LYS A 69 -2.34 13.15 -5.22
N LEU A 70 -1.46 12.86 -6.18
CA LEU A 70 -1.12 13.73 -7.29
C LEU A 70 -1.42 13.04 -8.63
N PRO A 71 -2.66 13.16 -9.16
CA PRO A 71 -3.10 12.40 -10.34
C PRO A 71 -2.24 12.64 -11.59
N VAL A 72 -1.70 13.85 -11.75
CA VAL A 72 -0.85 14.18 -12.92
C VAL A 72 0.38 13.29 -13.02
N TRP A 73 0.90 12.76 -11.90
CA TRP A 73 2.02 11.83 -11.93
C TRP A 73 1.66 10.51 -12.57
N GLU A 74 0.49 9.93 -12.30
CA GLU A 74 0.02 8.73 -13.00
C GLU A 74 -0.12 9.03 -14.50
N THR A 75 -0.71 10.18 -14.87
CA THR A 75 -0.89 10.59 -16.27
C THR A 75 0.44 10.66 -17.04
N ILE A 76 1.47 11.33 -16.48
CA ILE A 76 2.74 11.52 -17.19
C ILE A 76 3.59 10.24 -17.20
N VAL A 77 3.60 9.48 -16.10
CA VAL A 77 4.31 8.20 -15.97
C VAL A 77 3.81 7.18 -16.99
N CYS A 78 2.48 7.10 -17.20
CA CYS A 78 1.88 6.20 -18.20
C CYS A 78 2.26 6.52 -19.65
N THR A 79 2.98 7.62 -19.90
CA THR A 79 3.48 7.96 -21.24
C THR A 79 4.95 7.60 -21.44
N MET A 80 5.64 7.12 -20.40
CA MET A 80 7.08 6.85 -20.40
C MET A 80 7.39 5.39 -20.65
N ARG A 81 8.46 5.13 -21.40
CA ARG A 81 9.06 3.80 -21.56
C ARG A 81 10.10 3.53 -20.49
N GLU A 82 10.44 2.26 -20.26
CA GLU A 82 11.53 1.89 -19.37
C GLU A 82 12.86 2.47 -19.86
N GLY A 83 13.62 3.15 -18.98
CA GLY A 83 14.85 3.86 -19.34
C GLY A 83 14.64 5.24 -19.98
N GLU A 84 13.41 5.70 -20.17
CA GLU A 84 13.11 7.03 -20.72
C GLU A 84 13.46 8.12 -19.70
N ILE A 85 14.07 9.20 -20.20
CA ILE A 85 14.26 10.44 -19.44
C ILE A 85 13.42 11.53 -20.11
N ALA A 86 12.47 12.10 -19.39
CA ALA A 86 11.58 13.11 -19.91
C ALA A 86 11.36 14.24 -18.91
N GLN A 87 11.09 15.42 -19.45
CA GLN A 87 10.70 16.61 -18.72
C GLN A 87 9.23 16.91 -19.01
N PHE A 88 8.48 17.23 -17.97
CA PHE A 88 7.06 17.57 -18.03
C PHE A 88 6.86 18.94 -17.39
N LEU A 89 6.43 19.92 -18.17
CA LEU A 89 5.92 21.19 -17.63
C LEU A 89 4.42 21.03 -17.42
N CYS A 90 3.98 21.13 -16.17
CA CYS A 90 2.58 20.96 -15.79
C CYS A 90 1.98 22.28 -15.29
N ASP A 91 0.83 22.65 -15.84
CA ASP A 91 0.06 23.81 -15.39
C ASP A 91 -0.34 23.74 -13.91
N ILE A 92 -0.58 24.91 -13.32
CA ILE A 92 -0.95 25.11 -11.91
C ILE A 92 -2.09 24.17 -11.50
N LYS A 93 -3.11 24.00 -12.34
CA LYS A 93 -4.30 23.18 -12.08
C LYS A 93 -3.97 21.73 -11.70
N HIS A 94 -2.84 21.21 -12.16
CA HIS A 94 -2.40 19.82 -11.92
C HIS A 94 -1.52 19.67 -10.68
N VAL A 95 -0.93 20.76 -10.20
CA VAL A 95 0.13 20.75 -9.19
C VAL A 95 -0.26 21.41 -7.88
N VAL A 96 -1.53 21.84 -7.74
CA VAL A 96 -2.07 22.43 -6.50
C VAL A 96 -1.84 21.55 -5.27
N LEU A 97 -1.92 20.23 -5.42
CA LEU A 97 -1.72 19.27 -4.33
C LEU A 97 -0.25 18.90 -4.11
N TYR A 98 0.67 19.39 -4.94
CA TYR A 98 2.09 19.06 -4.86
C TYR A 98 2.70 19.40 -3.48
N PRO A 99 2.45 20.57 -2.85
CA PRO A 99 3.01 20.88 -1.53
C PRO A 99 2.67 19.83 -0.47
N LEU A 100 1.45 19.31 -0.49
CA LEU A 100 1.01 18.27 0.45
C LEU A 100 1.71 16.94 0.20
N VAL A 101 1.85 16.57 -1.07
CA VAL A 101 2.54 15.34 -1.47
C VAL A 101 4.04 15.44 -1.17
N ALA A 102 4.67 16.57 -1.47
CA ALA A 102 6.07 16.85 -1.15
C ALA A 102 6.34 16.71 0.35
N LYS A 103 5.47 17.28 1.22
CA LYS A 103 5.56 17.09 2.67
C LYS A 103 5.52 15.61 3.05
N SER A 104 4.54 14.85 2.57
CA SER A 104 4.46 13.41 2.86
C SER A 104 5.71 12.65 2.38
N LEU A 105 6.23 12.97 1.20
CA LEU A 105 7.46 12.34 0.67
C LEU A 105 8.70 12.71 1.49
N ARG A 106 8.79 13.95 2.00
CA ARG A 106 9.87 14.39 2.91
C ARG A 106 9.80 13.66 4.25
N ASN A 107 8.60 13.51 4.83
CA ASN A 107 8.40 12.75 6.07
C ASN A 107 8.85 11.29 5.92
N ILE A 108 8.42 10.63 4.83
CA ILE A 108 8.81 9.24 4.54
C ILE A 108 10.34 9.12 4.44
N ALA A 109 11.01 10.07 3.79
CA ALA A 109 12.46 10.04 3.61
C ALA A 109 13.24 10.10 4.94
N VAL A 110 12.66 10.71 5.98
CA VAL A 110 13.26 10.78 7.33
C VAL A 110 12.71 9.71 8.29
N GLY A 111 11.94 8.74 7.78
CA GLY A 111 11.36 7.65 8.58
C GLY A 111 10.18 8.06 9.46
N LYS A 112 9.55 9.21 9.18
CA LYS A 112 8.37 9.72 9.87
C LYS A 112 7.08 9.26 9.18
N ASP A 113 5.97 9.33 9.92
CA ASP A 113 4.66 9.00 9.35
C ASP A 113 4.29 10.00 8.22
N PRO A 114 3.83 9.53 7.03
CA PRO A 114 3.47 10.41 5.92
C PRO A 114 2.38 11.45 6.25
N LEU A 115 1.55 11.18 7.25
CA LEU A 115 0.46 12.01 7.75
C LEU A 115 0.84 12.76 9.04
N GLU A 116 2.09 12.63 9.51
CA GLU A 116 2.57 13.34 10.70
C GLU A 116 2.43 14.86 10.49
N GLY A 117 1.62 15.50 11.35
CA GLY A 117 1.27 16.92 11.24
C GLY A 117 -0.01 17.23 10.43
N GLN A 118 -0.72 16.22 9.91
CA GLN A 118 -2.07 16.37 9.31
C GLN A 118 -3.20 16.07 10.32
N ARG A 119 -3.00 16.37 11.62
CA ARG A 119 -4.02 16.10 12.64
C ARG A 119 -5.23 17.00 12.49
N HIS A 120 -6.36 16.39 12.16
CA HIS A 120 -7.69 16.96 12.24
C HIS A 120 -8.10 17.02 13.72
N CYS A 121 -8.01 18.18 14.37
CA CYS A 121 -8.61 18.42 15.68
C CYS A 121 -9.77 19.40 15.51
N CYS A 122 -10.99 18.93 15.76
CA CYS A 122 -12.17 19.79 15.86
C CYS A 122 -11.99 20.74 17.06
N GLY A 123 -11.68 22.02 16.79
CA GLY A 123 -11.59 23.05 17.83
C GLY A 123 -11.31 24.43 17.25
N VAL A 124 -12.13 25.41 17.62
CA VAL A 124 -12.19 26.80 17.10
C VAL A 124 -10.94 27.65 17.47
N ALA A 125 -9.86 27.04 17.95
CA ALA A 125 -8.64 27.72 18.42
C ALA A 125 -7.54 27.84 17.35
N GLN A 126 -7.82 27.50 16.09
CA GLN A 126 -6.78 27.11 15.13
C GLN A 126 -6.61 28.04 13.91
N MET A 127 -7.13 29.27 13.93
CA MET A 127 -7.07 30.16 12.75
C MET A 127 -5.68 30.73 12.39
N ARG A 128 -4.60 30.47 13.15
CA ARG A 128 -3.27 31.04 12.87
C ARG A 128 -2.15 30.04 12.57
N GLU A 129 -2.35 28.73 12.78
CA GLU A 129 -1.32 27.70 12.55
C GLU A 129 -1.52 26.90 11.25
N HIS A 130 -2.55 27.20 10.46
CA HIS A 130 -2.98 26.37 9.32
C HIS A 130 -2.37 26.70 7.95
N SER A 131 -1.46 27.68 7.84
CA SER A 131 -0.87 28.03 6.54
C SER A 131 0.51 27.45 6.31
N SER A 132 1.10 26.78 7.30
CA SER A 132 2.46 26.24 7.20
C SER A 132 2.49 24.72 7.24
N LEU A 133 3.09 24.15 6.21
CA LEU A 133 3.47 22.76 6.08
C LEU A 133 4.73 22.42 6.88
N GLY A 134 5.39 23.42 7.47
CA GLY A 134 6.68 23.31 8.18
C GLY A 134 7.89 23.43 7.25
N HIS A 135 7.67 23.88 6.01
CA HIS A 135 8.67 23.98 4.97
C HIS A 135 8.44 25.29 4.21
N ALA A 136 9.34 26.27 4.37
CA ALA A 136 9.15 27.62 3.84
C ALA A 136 8.96 27.66 2.31
N ASP A 137 9.64 26.77 1.60
CA ASP A 137 9.51 26.58 0.15
C ASP A 137 8.13 26.04 -0.26
N LEU A 138 7.61 25.03 0.45
CA LEU A 138 6.28 24.48 0.20
C LEU A 138 5.17 25.45 0.61
N ASP A 139 5.39 26.22 1.68
CA ASP A 139 4.47 27.27 2.16
C ASP A 139 4.36 28.39 1.13
N ALA A 140 5.50 28.83 0.58
CA ALA A 140 5.53 29.81 -0.51
C ALA A 140 4.81 29.29 -1.75
N LEU A 141 5.02 28.02 -2.12
CA LEU A 141 4.33 27.39 -3.26
C LEU A 141 2.82 27.27 -3.02
N GLN A 142 2.38 27.03 -1.77
CA GLN A 142 0.96 26.98 -1.43
C GLN A 142 0.30 28.37 -1.46
N GLN A 143 1.02 29.42 -1.04
CA GLN A 143 0.55 30.80 -1.06
C GLN A 143 0.52 31.39 -2.48
N ASN A 144 1.50 31.03 -3.30
CA ASN A 144 1.61 31.47 -4.68
C ASN A 144 1.78 30.26 -5.62
N PRO A 145 0.68 29.57 -5.98
CA PRO A 145 0.71 28.43 -6.89
C PRO A 145 1.26 28.82 -8.25
N GLN A 146 2.18 28.01 -8.76
CA GLN A 146 2.85 28.21 -10.04
C GLN A 146 3.05 26.88 -10.77
N PRO A 147 3.21 26.88 -12.10
CA PRO A 147 3.52 25.67 -12.85
C PRO A 147 4.80 25.03 -12.33
N LEU A 148 4.86 23.70 -12.39
CA LEU A 148 6.05 22.94 -11.98
C LEU A 148 6.60 22.14 -13.14
N ILE A 149 7.91 21.95 -13.11
CA ILE A 149 8.63 21.10 -14.06
C ILE A 149 9.01 19.81 -13.32
N PHE A 150 8.53 18.68 -13.83
CA PHE A 150 8.95 17.36 -13.37
C PHE A 150 9.95 16.77 -14.36
N HIS A 151 11.19 16.55 -13.90
CA HIS A 151 12.18 15.78 -14.64
C HIS A 151 12.17 14.36 -14.10
N MET A 152 11.78 13.39 -14.94
CA MET A 152 11.61 12.00 -14.54
C MET A 152 12.50 11.08 -15.36
N GLU A 153 13.04 10.07 -14.69
CA GLU A 153 13.77 8.96 -15.31
C GLU A 153 13.12 7.65 -14.90
N MET A 154 12.52 6.99 -15.88
CA MET A 154 11.88 5.69 -15.68
C MET A 154 12.95 4.62 -15.53
N LEU A 155 13.02 3.96 -14.36
CA LEU A 155 14.00 2.90 -14.12
C LEU A 155 13.45 1.54 -14.50
N LYS A 156 12.22 1.24 -14.07
CA LYS A 156 11.61 -0.07 -14.23
C LYS A 156 10.10 0.01 -14.25
N VAL A 157 9.47 -0.81 -15.10
CA VAL A 157 8.02 -1.01 -15.08
C VAL A 157 7.72 -2.49 -14.85
N GLU A 158 6.94 -2.79 -13.82
CA GLU A 158 6.61 -4.16 -13.40
C GLU A 158 5.11 -4.38 -13.47
N SER A 159 4.69 -5.40 -14.23
CA SER A 159 3.27 -5.76 -14.36
C SER A 159 2.69 -6.25 -13.02
N PRO A 160 1.39 -6.08 -12.77
CA PRO A 160 0.74 -6.62 -11.58
C PRO A 160 1.06 -8.11 -11.39
N GLY A 161 1.40 -8.49 -10.16
CA GLY A 161 1.74 -9.87 -9.80
C GLY A 161 3.20 -10.29 -10.06
N THR A 162 4.00 -9.48 -10.76
CA THR A 162 5.44 -9.74 -10.96
C THR A 162 6.32 -9.18 -9.83
N TYR A 163 5.74 -8.36 -8.95
CA TYR A 163 6.41 -7.75 -7.82
C TYR A 163 5.63 -7.97 -6.53
N GLN A 164 6.33 -8.00 -5.39
CA GLN A 164 5.68 -8.06 -4.08
C GLN A 164 5.12 -6.68 -3.75
N GLN A 165 3.79 -6.54 -3.76
CA GLN A 165 3.11 -5.37 -3.25
C GLN A 165 3.14 -5.40 -1.72
N ASP A 166 3.38 -4.25 -1.10
CA ASP A 166 3.19 -4.13 0.33
C ASP A 166 1.70 -4.36 0.69
N PRO A 167 1.39 -5.05 1.80
CA PRO A 167 0.02 -5.34 2.23
C PRO A 167 -0.93 -4.14 2.29
N TRP A 168 -0.41 -2.94 2.53
CA TRP A 168 -1.20 -1.71 2.61
C TRP A 168 -1.64 -1.18 1.24
N ALA A 169 -0.95 -1.53 0.15
CA ALA A 169 -1.22 -1.02 -1.19
C ALA A 169 -2.15 -1.93 -2.02
N MET A 170 -2.42 -3.15 -1.54
CA MET A 170 -3.29 -4.12 -2.21
C MET A 170 -4.79 -3.82 -1.98
N THR A 171 -5.62 -3.97 -3.02
CA THR A 171 -7.08 -4.01 -2.86
C THR A 171 -7.50 -5.23 -2.05
N ASP A 172 -8.77 -5.27 -1.64
CA ASP A 172 -9.27 -6.40 -0.87
C ASP A 172 -9.25 -7.71 -1.68
N GLU A 173 -9.59 -7.62 -2.97
CA GLU A 173 -9.51 -8.75 -3.91
C GLU A 173 -8.07 -9.18 -4.18
N GLU A 174 -7.13 -8.23 -4.31
CA GLU A 174 -5.71 -8.53 -4.49
C GLU A 174 -5.12 -9.21 -3.25
N LYS A 175 -5.46 -8.73 -2.04
CA LYS A 175 -5.07 -9.37 -0.77
C LYS A 175 -5.54 -10.82 -0.72
N ALA A 176 -6.82 -11.05 -1.03
CA ALA A 176 -7.39 -12.39 -1.01
C ALA A 176 -6.70 -13.34 -2.00
N LYS A 177 -6.34 -12.86 -3.20
CA LYS A 177 -5.59 -13.64 -4.21
C LYS A 177 -4.12 -13.84 -3.87
N ALA A 178 -3.50 -12.90 -3.18
CA ALA A 178 -2.09 -12.96 -2.80
C ALA A 178 -1.84 -13.94 -1.64
N VAL A 179 -2.78 -14.06 -0.69
CA VAL A 179 -2.64 -14.90 0.51
C VAL A 179 -2.22 -16.35 0.19
N PRO A 180 -2.85 -17.08 -0.75
CA PRO A 180 -2.43 -18.43 -1.10
C PRO A 180 -0.99 -18.51 -1.64
N LEU A 181 -0.56 -17.52 -2.42
CA LEU A 181 0.80 -17.47 -3.00
C LEU A 181 1.83 -17.20 -1.91
N ILE A 182 1.57 -16.23 -1.03
CA ILE A 182 2.43 -15.91 0.11
C ILE A 182 2.53 -17.12 1.05
N HIS A 183 1.42 -17.84 1.29
CA HIS A 183 1.41 -19.06 2.09
C HIS A 183 2.28 -20.16 1.48
N GLN A 184 2.16 -20.41 0.18
CA GLN A 184 2.97 -21.40 -0.53
C GLN A 184 4.46 -21.06 -0.48
N GLU A 185 4.80 -19.79 -0.63
CA GLU A 185 6.18 -19.31 -0.54
C GLU A 185 6.75 -19.48 0.87
N GLY A 186 5.98 -19.13 1.91
CA GLY A 186 6.37 -19.40 3.30
C GLY A 186 6.59 -20.90 3.56
N ASN A 187 5.73 -21.76 3.01
CA ASN A 187 5.88 -23.22 3.12
C ASN A 187 7.14 -23.71 2.39
N ARG A 188 7.51 -23.11 1.26
CA ARG A 188 8.74 -23.43 0.52
C ARG A 188 9.98 -23.06 1.35
N LEU A 189 10.05 -21.80 1.81
CA LEU A 189 11.15 -21.30 2.64
C LEU A 189 11.33 -22.10 3.93
N TYR A 190 10.23 -22.51 4.57
CA TYR A 190 10.28 -23.34 5.77
C TYR A 190 10.94 -24.70 5.51
N ARG A 191 10.58 -25.37 4.39
CA ARG A 191 11.18 -26.67 4.01
C ARG A 191 12.66 -26.54 3.66
N GLU A 192 13.08 -25.40 3.15
CA GLU A 192 14.49 -25.10 2.83
C GLU A 192 15.31 -24.69 4.06
N GLY A 193 14.68 -24.57 5.24
CA GLY A 193 15.36 -24.19 6.49
C GLY A 193 15.49 -22.68 6.71
N HIS A 194 14.95 -21.85 5.81
CA HIS A 194 14.89 -20.39 5.94
C HIS A 194 13.75 -19.96 6.88
N VAL A 195 13.82 -20.40 8.14
CA VAL A 195 12.70 -20.29 9.11
C VAL A 195 12.30 -18.85 9.40
N LYS A 196 13.26 -17.92 9.51
CA LYS A 196 12.97 -16.50 9.77
C LYS A 196 12.24 -15.84 8.60
N GLU A 197 12.65 -16.16 7.37
CA GLU A 197 12.01 -15.63 6.15
C GLU A 197 10.61 -16.24 5.96
N ALA A 198 10.46 -17.54 6.26
CA ALA A 198 9.15 -18.20 6.29
C ALA A 198 8.19 -17.55 7.30
N ALA A 199 8.67 -17.23 8.51
CA ALA A 199 7.89 -16.53 9.52
C ALA A 199 7.41 -15.16 9.02
N ALA A 200 8.28 -14.40 8.35
CA ALA A 200 7.90 -13.12 7.74
C ALA A 200 6.79 -13.29 6.70
N LYS A 201 6.88 -14.31 5.84
CA LYS A 201 5.81 -14.59 4.85
C LYS A 201 4.49 -14.97 5.48
N TYR A 202 4.48 -15.83 6.51
CA TYR A 202 3.24 -16.14 7.21
C TYR A 202 2.63 -14.90 7.88
N TYR A 203 3.47 -14.05 8.48
CA TYR A 203 3.04 -12.78 9.07
C TYR A 203 2.39 -11.86 8.03
N ASP A 204 3.00 -11.70 6.85
CA ASP A 204 2.43 -10.91 5.74
C ASP A 204 1.04 -11.42 5.33
N ALA A 205 0.88 -12.74 5.18
CA ALA A 205 -0.40 -13.35 4.83
C ALA A 205 -1.47 -13.12 5.93
N ILE A 206 -1.09 -13.25 7.21
CA ILE A 206 -1.98 -12.98 8.35
C ILE A 206 -2.40 -11.51 8.37
N ALA A 207 -1.47 -10.58 8.10
CA ALA A 207 -1.75 -9.15 8.07
C ALA A 207 -2.77 -8.80 6.97
N CYS A 208 -2.63 -9.39 5.77
CA CYS A 208 -3.60 -9.25 4.69
C CYS A 208 -5.01 -9.69 5.13
N LEU A 209 -5.14 -10.90 5.68
CA LEU A 209 -6.44 -11.42 6.11
C LEU A 209 -7.03 -10.66 7.30
N LYS A 210 -6.21 -10.25 8.28
CA LYS A 210 -6.68 -9.42 9.40
C LYS A 210 -7.20 -8.07 8.92
N ASN A 211 -6.54 -7.45 7.92
CA ASN A 211 -7.00 -6.19 7.35
C ASN A 211 -8.39 -6.33 6.70
N LEU A 212 -8.65 -7.45 6.01
CA LEU A 212 -9.97 -7.78 5.49
C LEU A 212 -10.97 -8.01 6.63
N GLN A 213 -10.58 -8.82 7.62
CA GLN A 213 -11.43 -9.19 8.75
C GLN A 213 -11.88 -7.96 9.58
N MET A 214 -11.05 -6.92 9.68
CA MET A 214 -11.39 -5.67 10.38
C MET A 214 -12.52 -4.87 9.70
N LYS A 215 -12.81 -5.14 8.42
CA LYS A 215 -13.91 -4.51 7.68
C LYS A 215 -15.23 -5.25 7.86
N GLU A 216 -15.18 -6.49 8.32
CA GLU A 216 -16.33 -7.36 8.52
C GLU A 216 -16.88 -7.27 9.95
N GLN A 217 -18.18 -7.51 10.10
CA GLN A 217 -18.82 -7.55 11.41
C GLN A 217 -18.34 -8.79 12.19
N PRO A 218 -17.82 -8.64 13.43
CA PRO A 218 -17.43 -9.78 14.25
C PRO A 218 -18.57 -10.81 14.38
N GLY A 219 -18.29 -12.06 13.99
CA GLY A 219 -19.26 -13.15 14.02
C GLY A 219 -20.13 -13.30 12.76
N SER A 220 -19.98 -12.44 11.75
CA SER A 220 -20.60 -12.69 10.44
C SER A 220 -19.99 -13.93 9.76
N PRO A 221 -20.70 -14.59 8.82
CA PRO A 221 -20.15 -15.70 8.05
C PRO A 221 -18.82 -15.35 7.37
N GLU A 222 -18.69 -14.15 6.83
CA GLU A 222 -17.51 -13.64 6.15
C GLU A 222 -16.33 -13.46 7.14
N TRP A 223 -16.61 -12.88 8.31
CA TRP A 223 -15.61 -12.72 9.38
C TRP A 223 -15.09 -14.08 9.86
N ILE A 224 -15.99 -15.05 10.04
CA ILE A 224 -15.66 -16.42 10.47
C ILE A 224 -14.83 -17.12 9.39
N GLN A 225 -15.19 -16.96 8.11
CA GLN A 225 -14.44 -17.54 7.00
C GLN A 225 -13.00 -17.00 6.95
N LEU A 226 -12.82 -15.69 7.16
CA LEU A 226 -11.48 -15.08 7.24
C LEU A 226 -10.71 -15.60 8.46
N ASP A 227 -11.35 -15.75 9.63
CA ASP A 227 -10.71 -16.30 10.84
C ASP A 227 -10.23 -17.76 10.64
N GLN A 228 -11.04 -18.55 9.92
CA GLN A 228 -10.69 -19.93 9.56
C GLN A 228 -9.47 -19.99 8.63
N GLN A 229 -9.28 -19.01 7.73
CA GLN A 229 -8.08 -18.91 6.89
C GLN A 229 -6.86 -18.39 7.66
N ILE A 230 -7.04 -17.48 8.63
CA ILE A 230 -5.95 -16.96 9.47
C ILE A 230 -5.35 -18.05 10.35
N THR A 231 -6.19 -18.93 10.91
CA THR A 231 -5.78 -19.96 11.88
C THR A 231 -4.60 -20.85 11.40
N PRO A 232 -4.64 -21.51 10.23
CA PRO A 232 -3.53 -22.34 9.76
C PRO A 232 -2.25 -21.53 9.51
N LEU A 233 -2.35 -20.29 9.02
CA LEU A 233 -1.20 -19.40 8.83
C LEU A 233 -0.56 -19.04 10.18
N LEU A 234 -1.39 -18.74 11.18
CA LEU A 234 -0.94 -18.41 12.52
C LEU A 234 -0.26 -19.61 13.19
N LEU A 235 -0.76 -20.83 12.98
CA LEU A 235 -0.11 -22.06 13.44
C LEU A 235 1.25 -22.27 12.76
N ASN A 236 1.36 -22.05 11.45
CA ASN A 236 2.63 -22.11 10.73
C ASN A 236 3.63 -21.04 11.21
N TYR A 237 3.15 -19.84 11.52
CA TYR A 237 3.95 -18.78 12.13
C TYR A 237 4.45 -19.18 13.53
N CYS A 238 3.56 -19.67 14.40
CA CYS A 238 3.93 -20.19 15.71
C CYS A 238 4.96 -21.32 15.61
N GLN A 239 4.81 -22.21 14.63
CA GLN A 239 5.79 -23.28 14.39
C GLN A 239 7.17 -22.71 14.04
N CYS A 240 7.25 -21.65 13.23
CA CYS A 240 8.52 -20.97 12.95
C CYS A 240 9.12 -20.36 14.21
N LYS A 241 8.30 -19.66 15.00
CA LYS A 241 8.70 -19.02 16.27
C LYS A 241 9.20 -20.02 17.31
N LEU A 242 8.58 -21.20 17.39
CA LEU A 242 9.06 -22.31 18.23
C LEU A 242 10.47 -22.76 17.82
N VAL A 243 10.73 -22.89 16.51
CA VAL A 243 12.03 -23.34 15.99
C VAL A 243 13.13 -22.30 16.23
N VAL A 244 12.80 -21.01 16.24
CA VAL A 244 13.74 -19.93 16.59
C VAL A 244 13.79 -19.59 18.08
N GLU A 245 13.17 -20.42 18.93
CA GLU A 245 13.15 -20.29 20.40
C GLU A 245 12.47 -19.00 20.92
N GLU A 246 11.55 -18.42 20.15
CA GLU A 246 10.76 -17.25 20.52
C GLU A 246 9.39 -17.66 21.08
N TYR A 247 9.35 -18.06 22.36
CA TYR A 247 8.18 -18.72 22.94
C TYR A 247 7.02 -17.80 23.32
N TYR A 248 7.27 -16.51 23.58
CA TYR A 248 6.25 -15.59 24.09
C TYR A 248 5.09 -15.40 23.10
N GLU A 249 5.38 -15.12 21.83
CA GLU A 249 4.37 -14.95 20.79
C GLU A 249 3.57 -16.24 20.55
N VAL A 250 4.26 -17.39 20.63
CA VAL A 250 3.64 -18.70 20.46
C VAL A 250 2.58 -18.97 21.53
N LEU A 251 2.92 -18.70 22.80
CA LEU A 251 2.02 -18.92 23.91
C LEU A 251 0.74 -18.08 23.78
N ASP A 252 0.88 -16.80 23.43
CA ASP A 252 -0.26 -15.90 23.25
C ASP A 252 -1.18 -16.38 22.11
N HIS A 253 -0.61 -16.63 20.94
CA HIS A 253 -1.38 -17.01 19.75
C HIS A 253 -2.02 -18.40 19.88
N CYS A 254 -1.29 -19.41 20.36
CA CYS A 254 -1.85 -20.75 20.55
C CYS A 254 -2.93 -20.77 21.65
N SER A 255 -2.76 -20.02 22.74
CA SER A 255 -3.79 -19.91 23.78
C SER A 255 -5.07 -19.28 23.24
N SER A 256 -4.96 -18.24 22.42
CA SER A 256 -6.10 -17.61 21.76
C SER A 256 -6.85 -18.58 20.85
N ILE A 257 -6.14 -19.34 20.01
CA ILE A 257 -6.74 -20.36 19.12
C ILE A 257 -7.48 -21.43 19.94
N LEU A 258 -6.85 -21.98 20.98
CA LEU A 258 -7.44 -23.03 21.82
C LEU A 258 -8.71 -22.54 22.54
N ASN A 259 -8.68 -21.31 23.06
CA ASN A 259 -9.85 -20.71 23.71
C ASN A 259 -11.03 -20.54 22.74
N LYS A 260 -10.76 -20.11 21.50
CA LYS A 260 -11.78 -20.00 20.45
C LYS A 260 -12.37 -21.37 20.09
N GLN A 261 -11.54 -22.39 19.85
CA GLN A 261 -12.00 -23.73 19.52
C GLN A 261 -12.86 -24.33 20.65
N ARG A 262 -12.45 -24.13 21.90
CA ARG A 262 -13.21 -24.55 23.08
C ARG A 262 -14.59 -23.89 23.14
N GLN A 263 -14.69 -22.59 22.88
CA GLN A 263 -15.97 -21.89 22.84
C GLN A 263 -16.88 -22.39 21.71
N GLY A 264 -16.32 -22.65 20.51
CA GLY A 264 -17.07 -23.21 19.39
C GLY A 264 -17.68 -24.59 19.71
N LEU A 265 -16.90 -25.48 20.35
CA LEU A 265 -17.38 -26.79 20.78
C LEU A 265 -18.49 -26.70 21.84
N LEU A 266 -18.39 -25.74 22.77
CA LEU A 266 -19.42 -25.51 23.79
C LEU A 266 -20.74 -25.02 23.18
N GLN A 267 -20.68 -24.16 22.15
CA GLN A 267 -21.87 -23.68 21.45
C GLN A 267 -22.51 -24.78 20.59
N ALA A 268 -21.72 -25.62 19.92
CA ALA A 268 -22.22 -26.77 19.15
C ALA A 268 -22.83 -27.87 20.04
N GLY A 269 -22.31 -28.06 21.26
CA GLY A 269 -22.82 -29.01 22.25
C GLY A 269 -24.13 -28.59 22.94
N GLN A 270 -24.63 -27.38 22.69
CA GLN A 270 -25.90 -26.87 23.23
C GLN A 270 -27.07 -26.95 22.22
N GLY A 271 -26.94 -27.73 21.14
CA GLY A 271 -28.08 -28.12 20.29
C GLY A 271 -29.18 -28.85 21.09
N PRO A 272 -30.46 -28.80 20.67
CA PRO A 272 -31.59 -29.15 21.51
C PRO A 272 -31.47 -30.59 22.00
N ARG A 273 -31.29 -30.77 23.32
CA ARG A 273 -31.43 -32.08 23.96
C ARG A 273 -32.85 -32.56 23.70
N GLY A 274 -32.99 -33.51 22.77
CA GLY A 274 -34.23 -34.23 22.55
C GLY A 274 -34.73 -34.74 23.89
N ARG A 275 -35.93 -34.30 24.26
CA ARG A 275 -36.66 -34.79 25.43
C ARG A 275 -36.86 -36.28 25.19
N VAL A 276 -36.17 -37.12 25.95
CA VAL A 276 -36.43 -38.56 25.96
C VAL A 276 -37.81 -38.73 26.58
N GLU A 277 -38.84 -38.91 25.75
CA GLU A 277 -40.14 -39.37 26.20
C GLU A 277 -39.99 -40.83 26.62
N CYS A 278 -40.12 -41.09 27.92
CA CYS A 278 -40.22 -42.45 28.45
C CYS A 278 -41.52 -43.08 27.93
N PRO A 279 -41.50 -44.30 27.35
CA PRO A 279 -42.71 -44.96 26.89
C PRO A 279 -43.56 -45.38 28.10
N GLY A 280 -44.86 -45.15 28.00
CA GLY A 280 -45.84 -45.40 29.05
C GLY A 280 -45.84 -46.86 29.53
N GLY A 281 -45.98 -47.04 30.84
CA GLY A 281 -46.32 -48.32 31.45
C GLY A 281 -47.85 -48.48 31.52
N PRO A 282 -48.39 -49.70 31.33
CA PRO A 282 -49.83 -49.95 31.37
C PRO A 282 -50.30 -50.16 32.82
N GLY A 283 -51.47 -49.61 33.15
CA GLY A 283 -52.19 -49.80 34.41
C GLY A 283 -53.53 -49.12 34.36
#